data_AF-A0A315Y0R1-F1
#
_entry.id   AF-A0A315Y0R1-F1
#
_cell.length_a   1.000
_cell.length_b   1.000
_cell.length_c   1.000
_cell.angle_alpha   90.00
_cell.angle_beta   90.00
_cell.angle_gamma   90.00
#
_symmetry.space_group_name_H-M   'P 1'
#
loop_
_entity.id
_entity.type
_entity.pdbx_description
1 polymer ?
#
loop_
_entity_poly.entity_id
_entity_poly.type
_entity_poly.pdbx_seq_one_letter_code
_entity_poly.pdbx_strand_id
1 'polypeptide(L)'
;MKKFLGILFLLIVIAIGVGAYFFPGIPYYYKCTHDLEFRESLTHELPIASPDIPENSADYANLGIRLTAWGDMEAQRTNDKNQALWENKDGSHTVSIYAETLGDNYDFLDRTNISHEDLDRYCKAVKKTTPETNYEFVKLVCSLTMDDFDIHDMKNAKTFSKMMSIKNENFVRGNTPLEHYIVDGVGYHGFMLISEDAESGKEAVINVYPEKNKHKRYIIILSFTDKDEILSIAGKIKLTE
;
A
#
# COMPACT_ATOMS: atom_id res chain seq x y z
N MET A 1 -11.65 54.97 -32.32
CA MET A 1 -11.81 53.64 -31.68
C MET A 1 -10.69 52.64 -32.00
N LYS A 2 -10.23 52.46 -33.25
CA LYS A 2 -9.17 51.47 -33.58
C LYS A 2 -7.82 51.69 -32.87
N LYS A 3 -7.41 52.94 -32.62
CA LYS A 3 -6.14 53.26 -31.93
C LYS A 3 -6.16 52.94 -30.43
N PHE A 4 -7.31 53.06 -29.78
CA PHE A 4 -7.48 52.74 -28.36
C PHE A 4 -7.42 51.23 -28.11
N LEU A 5 -7.98 50.43 -29.03
CA LEU A 5 -7.97 48.98 -28.93
C LEU A 5 -6.55 48.39 -29.05
N GLY A 6 -5.72 48.97 -29.92
CA GLY A 6 -4.33 48.54 -30.09
C GLY A 6 -3.45 48.81 -28.86
N ILE A 7 -3.65 49.97 -28.21
CA ILE A 7 -2.94 50.32 -26.97
C ILE A 7 -3.41 49.43 -25.81
N LEU A 8 -4.71 49.16 -25.72
CA LEU A 8 -5.27 48.25 -24.72
C LEU A 8 -4.74 46.82 -24.87
N PHE A 9 -4.67 46.32 -26.11
CA PHE A 9 -4.12 45.00 -26.39
C PHE A 9 -2.64 44.91 -26.02
N LEU A 10 -1.85 45.93 -26.33
CA LEU A 10 -0.43 45.98 -25.96
C LEU A 10 -0.24 46.00 -24.44
N LEU A 11 -1.08 46.75 -23.71
CA LEU A 11 -1.07 46.79 -22.25
C LEU A 11 -1.46 45.44 -21.62
N ILE A 12 -2.41 44.72 -22.21
CA ILE A 12 -2.79 43.37 -21.76
C ILE A 12 -1.64 42.39 -21.98
N VAL A 13 -0.97 42.42 -23.13
CA VAL A 13 0.17 41.53 -23.41
C VAL A 13 1.34 41.83 -22.48
N ILE A 14 1.63 43.10 -22.21
CA ILE A 14 2.67 43.50 -21.26
C ILE A 14 2.29 43.09 -19.84
N ALA A 15 1.03 43.25 -19.43
CA ALA A 15 0.56 42.82 -18.11
C ALA A 15 0.64 41.29 -17.93
N ILE A 16 0.34 40.51 -18.97
CA ILE A 16 0.48 39.04 -18.97
C ILE A 16 1.95 38.64 -18.93
N GLY A 17 2.81 39.30 -19.72
CA GLY A 17 4.26 39.03 -19.74
C GLY A 17 4.95 39.37 -18.42
N VAL A 18 4.59 40.50 -17.82
CA VAL A 18 5.08 40.92 -16.49
C VAL A 18 4.49 40.00 -15.40
N GLY A 19 3.21 39.61 -15.50
CA GLY A 19 2.59 38.66 -14.59
C GLY A 19 3.27 37.28 -14.62
N ALA A 20 3.62 36.76 -15.80
CA ALA A 20 4.35 35.49 -15.95
C ALA A 20 5.81 35.57 -15.46
N TYR A 21 6.42 36.75 -15.53
CA TYR A 21 7.81 36.98 -15.08
C TYR A 21 7.92 37.16 -13.57
N PHE A 22 6.99 37.89 -12.94
CA PHE A 22 6.95 38.09 -11.48
C PHE A 22 6.25 36.94 -10.73
N PHE A 23 5.42 36.16 -11.41
CA PHE A 23 4.85 34.93 -10.89
C PHE A 23 5.19 33.75 -11.81
N PRO A 24 6.42 33.21 -11.75
CA PRO A 24 6.74 31.95 -12.39
C PRO A 24 6.02 30.84 -11.58
N GLY A 25 4.71 30.71 -11.76
CA GLY A 25 3.87 29.82 -10.97
C GLY A 25 2.50 30.33 -10.55
N ILE A 26 1.87 31.32 -11.22
CA ILE A 26 0.40 31.42 -11.08
C ILE A 26 -0.16 30.14 -11.68
N PRO A 27 -0.68 29.23 -10.84
CA PRO A 27 -0.90 27.88 -11.26
C PRO A 27 -2.22 27.86 -12.02
N TYR A 28 -2.34 27.00 -13.02
CA TYR A 28 -3.65 26.51 -13.46
C TYR A 28 -4.29 25.59 -12.38
N TYR A 29 -4.06 25.90 -11.10
CA TYR A 29 -4.80 25.43 -9.94
C TYR A 29 -6.16 26.14 -9.96
N TYR A 30 -7.19 25.47 -10.44
CA TYR A 30 -8.42 25.29 -9.66
C TYR A 30 -9.29 24.27 -10.39
N LYS A 31 -8.79 23.03 -10.40
CA LYS A 31 -9.63 21.86 -10.20
C LYS A 31 -8.94 20.94 -9.20
N CYS A 32 -8.60 21.51 -8.03
CA CYS A 32 -8.62 20.76 -6.79
C CYS A 32 -10.09 20.37 -6.54
N THR A 33 -10.53 19.29 -7.17
CA THR A 33 -11.63 18.50 -6.65
C THR A 33 -11.14 17.93 -5.32
N HIS A 34 -11.36 18.67 -4.24
CA HIS A 34 -11.66 18.28 -2.85
C HIS A 34 -11.07 17.01 -2.21
N ASP A 35 -10.06 16.33 -2.77
CA ASP A 35 -9.51 15.08 -2.24
C ASP A 35 -7.98 15.16 -2.04
N LEU A 36 -7.51 16.16 -1.30
CA LEU A 36 -6.12 16.23 -0.84
C LEU A 36 -6.08 16.39 0.68
N GLU A 37 -6.62 15.40 1.40
CA GLU A 37 -6.12 15.05 2.73
C GLU A 37 -5.22 13.82 2.60
N PHE A 38 -4.00 14.01 2.09
CA PHE A 38 -2.99 12.95 2.09
C PHE A 38 -2.30 12.96 3.45
N ARG A 39 -2.70 12.04 4.33
CA ARG A 39 -1.93 11.70 5.52
C ARG A 39 -0.89 10.66 5.11
N GLU A 40 0.39 11.00 5.29
CA GLU A 40 1.49 10.14 4.88
C GLU A 40 1.38 8.76 5.54
N SER A 41 1.24 7.71 4.72
CA SER A 41 1.47 6.33 5.17
C SER A 41 2.97 6.07 5.21
N LEU A 42 3.47 5.75 6.41
CA LEU A 42 4.88 5.47 6.66
C LEU A 42 5.14 3.98 6.43
N THR A 43 6.22 3.69 5.70
CA THR A 43 6.76 2.34 5.55
C THR A 43 7.81 2.10 6.63
N HIS A 44 7.61 1.04 7.40
CA HIS A 44 8.48 0.62 8.49
C HIS A 44 9.06 -0.77 8.21
N GLU A 45 10.23 -1.05 8.79
CA GLU A 45 10.68 -2.43 8.99
C GLU A 45 10.08 -2.97 10.30
N LEU A 46 9.96 -4.28 10.41
CA LEU A 46 9.61 -4.88 11.71
C LEU A 46 10.68 -4.51 12.76
N PRO A 47 10.27 -4.16 13.99
CA PRO A 47 11.23 -3.88 15.05
C PRO A 47 12.10 -5.12 15.36
N ILE A 48 13.42 -4.91 15.40
CA ILE A 48 14.45 -5.96 15.62
C ILE A 48 14.18 -6.75 16.92
N ALA A 49 13.67 -6.06 17.94
CA ALA A 49 13.13 -6.68 19.13
C ALA A 49 11.61 -6.69 19.03
N SER A 50 11.06 -7.71 18.37
CA SER A 50 9.62 -7.95 18.42
C SER A 50 9.26 -8.41 19.84
N PRO A 51 8.19 -7.87 20.46
CA PRO A 51 7.76 -8.30 21.78
C PRO A 51 7.48 -9.82 21.78
N ASP A 52 7.59 -10.47 22.94
CA ASP A 52 7.27 -11.89 23.03
C ASP A 52 5.80 -12.14 22.69
N ILE A 53 5.49 -13.28 22.04
CA ILE A 53 4.10 -13.68 21.84
C ILE A 53 3.49 -13.93 23.23
N PRO A 54 2.20 -13.61 23.46
CA PRO A 54 1.49 -13.97 24.68
C PRO A 54 1.84 -15.37 25.22
N GLU A 55 2.01 -15.51 26.54
CA GLU A 55 2.50 -16.74 27.21
C GLU A 55 1.69 -18.00 26.83
N ASN A 56 0.41 -17.84 26.51
CA ASN A 56 -0.44 -18.89 26.00
C ASN A 56 -0.52 -18.80 24.47
N SER A 57 0.44 -19.40 23.77
CA SER A 57 0.50 -19.39 22.29
C SER A 57 0.44 -20.78 21.68
N ALA A 58 -0.03 -20.85 20.43
CA ALA A 58 -0.14 -22.09 19.67
C ALA A 58 0.34 -21.92 18.22
N ASP A 59 0.78 -23.02 17.63
CA ASP A 59 1.16 -23.10 16.22
C ASP A 59 -0.07 -23.46 15.35
N TYR A 60 -0.40 -22.57 14.42
CA TYR A 60 -1.43 -22.73 13.42
C TYR A 60 -0.78 -23.04 12.07
N ALA A 61 -0.91 -24.28 11.61
CA ALA A 61 -0.31 -24.72 10.35
C ALA A 61 -1.39 -25.22 9.37
N ASN A 62 -1.52 -24.54 8.23
CA ASN A 62 -2.42 -24.96 7.14
C ASN A 62 -2.01 -24.30 5.81
N LEU A 63 -2.47 -24.85 4.68
CA LEU A 63 -2.26 -24.32 3.32
C LEU A 63 -0.77 -24.14 2.89
N GLY A 64 0.20 -24.61 3.69
CA GLY A 64 1.63 -24.43 3.44
C GLY A 64 2.28 -23.28 4.24
N ILE A 65 1.54 -22.67 5.18
CA ILE A 65 2.05 -21.68 6.14
C ILE A 65 1.91 -22.22 7.56
N ARG A 66 2.86 -21.86 8.42
CA ARG A 66 2.76 -21.92 9.88
C ARG A 66 2.86 -20.52 10.48
N LEU A 67 1.96 -20.26 11.42
CA LEU A 67 1.89 -19.05 12.22
C LEU A 67 1.86 -19.41 13.70
N THR A 68 2.66 -18.75 14.53
CA THR A 68 2.50 -18.85 15.99
C THR A 68 1.70 -17.64 16.47
N ALA A 69 0.56 -17.86 17.12
CA ALA A 69 -0.36 -16.82 17.59
C ALA A 69 -0.99 -17.19 18.94
N TRP A 70 -2.05 -16.49 19.37
CA TRP A 70 -2.78 -16.74 20.62
C TRP A 70 -3.21 -18.21 20.76
N GLY A 71 -3.19 -18.78 21.95
CA GLY A 71 -3.40 -20.22 22.18
C GLY A 71 -4.85 -20.62 22.53
N ASP A 72 -5.77 -19.67 22.58
CA ASP A 72 -7.16 -19.84 23.01
C ASP A 72 -8.16 -19.96 21.85
N MET A 73 -7.68 -19.95 20.60
CA MET A 73 -8.53 -20.02 19.41
C MET A 73 -8.88 -21.45 18.99
N GLU A 74 -10.11 -21.63 18.50
CA GLU A 74 -10.62 -22.91 17.98
C GLU A 74 -10.81 -22.82 16.46
N ALA A 75 -10.56 -23.94 15.75
CA ALA A 75 -10.71 -24.00 14.30
C ALA A 75 -12.19 -23.89 13.90
N GLN A 76 -12.49 -22.96 12.98
CA GLN A 76 -13.83 -22.74 12.45
C GLN A 76 -13.99 -23.42 11.09
N ARG A 77 -15.21 -23.90 10.82
CA ARG A 77 -15.53 -24.51 9.53
C ARG A 77 -15.71 -23.42 8.47
N THR A 78 -14.85 -23.44 7.45
CA THR A 78 -14.97 -22.60 6.27
C THR A 78 -15.69 -23.35 5.14
N ASN A 79 -16.35 -22.60 4.25
CA ASN A 79 -16.92 -23.16 3.02
C ASN A 79 -15.92 -23.13 1.85
N ASP A 80 -14.83 -22.37 2.00
CA ASP A 80 -13.75 -22.26 1.01
C ASP A 80 -12.59 -23.19 1.38
N LYS A 81 -12.19 -24.03 0.42
CA LYS A 81 -11.06 -24.98 0.59
C LYS A 81 -9.70 -24.29 0.63
N ASN A 82 -9.63 -23.05 0.14
CA ASN A 82 -8.43 -22.23 0.15
C ASN A 82 -8.37 -21.30 1.38
N GLN A 83 -9.29 -21.46 2.33
CA GLN A 83 -9.36 -20.68 3.55
C GLN A 83 -9.25 -21.56 4.79
N ALA A 84 -8.40 -21.16 5.73
CA ALA A 84 -8.40 -21.65 7.10
C ALA A 84 -8.78 -20.51 8.05
N LEU A 85 -9.59 -20.79 9.07
CA LEU A 85 -10.04 -19.81 10.05
C LEU A 85 -9.93 -20.39 11.46
N TRP A 86 -9.36 -19.60 12.37
CA TRP A 86 -9.38 -19.84 13.81
C TRP A 86 -9.90 -18.58 14.50
N GLU A 87 -10.71 -18.77 15.53
CA GLU A 87 -11.37 -17.68 16.25
C GLU A 87 -11.52 -18.07 17.72
N ASN A 88 -11.35 -17.10 18.62
CA ASN A 88 -11.61 -17.29 20.04
C ASN A 88 -13.11 -17.12 20.36
N LYS A 89 -13.52 -17.49 21.57
CA LYS A 89 -14.94 -17.59 21.92
C LYS A 89 -15.72 -16.27 21.89
N ASP A 90 -15.02 -15.15 22.08
CA ASP A 90 -15.62 -13.82 22.11
C ASP A 90 -15.44 -13.03 20.80
N GLY A 91 -14.75 -13.62 19.81
CA GLY A 91 -14.51 -13.02 18.50
C GLY A 91 -13.51 -11.87 18.50
N SER A 92 -12.77 -11.65 19.60
CA SER A 92 -11.78 -10.58 19.68
C SER A 92 -10.49 -10.89 18.91
N HIS A 93 -10.13 -12.17 18.82
CA HIS A 93 -8.95 -12.64 18.09
C HIS A 93 -9.35 -13.64 17.02
N THR A 94 -8.89 -13.37 15.81
CA THR A 94 -9.14 -14.21 14.65
C THR A 94 -7.87 -14.35 13.84
N VAL A 95 -7.67 -15.54 13.27
CA VAL A 95 -6.64 -15.80 12.27
C VAL A 95 -7.34 -16.40 11.06
N SER A 96 -7.38 -15.66 9.95
CA SER A 96 -7.83 -16.19 8.67
C SER A 96 -6.68 -16.24 7.67
N ILE A 97 -6.45 -17.40 7.06
CA ILE A 97 -5.42 -17.59 6.02
C ILE A 97 -6.11 -17.97 4.72
N TYR A 98 -5.85 -17.20 3.67
CA TYR A 98 -6.25 -17.49 2.30
C TYR A 98 -5.03 -17.85 1.47
N ALA A 99 -5.17 -18.83 0.59
CA ALA A 99 -4.20 -19.13 -0.45
C ALA A 99 -4.78 -18.77 -1.83
N GLU A 100 -4.13 -17.84 -2.52
CA GLU A 100 -4.52 -17.40 -3.85
C GLU A 100 -3.50 -17.82 -4.90
N THR A 101 -3.99 -18.31 -6.03
CA THR A 101 -3.19 -18.51 -7.23
C THR A 101 -3.16 -17.21 -8.03
N LEU A 102 -1.96 -16.69 -8.26
CA LEU A 102 -1.72 -15.52 -9.11
C LEU A 102 -1.58 -15.97 -10.57
N GLY A 103 -2.12 -15.18 -11.49
CA GLY A 103 -1.92 -15.38 -12.92
C GLY A 103 -0.46 -15.16 -13.35
N ASP A 104 -0.09 -15.65 -14.54
CA ASP A 104 1.23 -15.43 -15.12
C ASP A 104 1.38 -14.00 -15.66
N ASN A 105 2.53 -13.38 -15.35
CA ASN A 105 3.09 -12.14 -15.91
C ASN A 105 2.30 -10.82 -15.65
N TYR A 106 2.97 -9.84 -15.03
CA TYR A 106 2.65 -8.40 -15.03
C TYR A 106 1.19 -7.93 -14.80
N ASP A 107 0.28 -8.81 -14.37
CA ASP A 107 -1.14 -8.53 -14.08
C ASP A 107 -1.33 -7.45 -13.01
N PHE A 108 -0.25 -7.13 -12.27
CA PHE A 108 -0.25 -6.02 -11.31
C PHE A 108 -0.35 -4.65 -11.99
N LEU A 109 0.09 -4.47 -13.25
CA LEU A 109 -0.06 -3.20 -13.97
C LEU A 109 -1.37 -3.10 -14.76
N ASP A 110 -1.89 -4.23 -15.26
CA ASP A 110 -3.11 -4.24 -16.07
C ASP A 110 -4.32 -3.63 -15.34
N ARG A 111 -4.34 -3.74 -14.00
CA ARG A 111 -5.39 -3.15 -13.14
C ARG A 111 -5.17 -1.68 -12.79
N THR A 112 -3.96 -1.16 -13.03
CA THR A 112 -3.52 0.18 -12.61
C THR A 112 -3.63 1.21 -13.73
N ASN A 113 -3.79 0.74 -14.98
CA ASN A 113 -3.72 1.56 -16.18
C ASN A 113 -2.37 2.32 -16.29
N ILE A 114 -1.30 1.83 -15.66
CA ILE A 114 0.07 2.34 -15.79
C ILE A 114 0.79 1.44 -16.80
N SER A 115 1.37 2.02 -17.84
CA SER A 115 2.17 1.25 -18.79
C SER A 115 3.56 0.95 -18.20
N HIS A 116 4.18 -0.15 -18.63
CA HIS A 116 5.57 -0.47 -18.27
C HIS A 116 6.54 0.68 -18.56
N GLU A 117 6.39 1.34 -19.72
CA GLU A 117 7.23 2.46 -20.12
C GLU A 117 7.06 3.66 -19.18
N ASP A 118 5.83 3.97 -18.80
CA ASP A 118 5.55 5.09 -17.89
C ASP A 118 6.06 4.80 -16.48
N LEU A 119 5.97 3.54 -16.02
CA LEU A 119 6.49 3.12 -14.73
C LEU A 119 8.03 3.18 -14.71
N ASP A 120 8.68 2.66 -15.73
CA ASP A 120 10.15 2.67 -15.83
C ASP A 120 10.70 4.09 -15.95
N ARG A 121 10.04 4.95 -16.73
CA ARG A 121 10.37 6.38 -16.81
C ARG A 121 10.25 7.06 -15.44
N TYR A 122 9.14 6.84 -14.75
CA TYR A 122 8.90 7.40 -13.43
C TYR A 122 9.97 6.95 -12.45
N CYS A 123 10.22 5.63 -12.34
CA CYS A 123 11.19 5.07 -11.40
C CYS A 123 12.60 5.65 -11.66
N LYS A 124 13.01 5.78 -12.91
CA LYS A 124 14.28 6.43 -13.28
C LYS A 124 14.34 7.90 -12.85
N ALA A 125 13.25 8.65 -13.00
CA ALA A 125 13.19 10.07 -12.63
C ALA A 125 13.33 10.26 -11.12
N VAL A 126 12.67 9.41 -10.32
CA VAL A 126 12.73 9.46 -8.84
C VAL A 126 13.83 8.57 -8.23
N LYS A 127 14.73 8.02 -9.06
CA LYS A 127 15.83 7.14 -8.65
C LYS A 127 15.40 5.91 -7.84
N LYS A 128 14.23 5.33 -8.16
CA LYS A 128 13.72 4.07 -7.61
C LYS A 128 13.90 2.92 -8.60
N THR A 129 13.87 1.69 -8.10
CA THR A 129 13.96 0.48 -8.93
C THR A 129 12.60 0.17 -9.56
N THR A 130 12.59 -0.08 -10.88
CA THR A 130 11.39 -0.52 -11.59
C THR A 130 10.98 -1.92 -11.09
N PRO A 131 9.75 -2.10 -10.59
CA PRO A 131 9.31 -3.38 -10.03
C PRO A 131 9.06 -4.40 -11.14
N GLU A 132 9.50 -5.63 -10.90
CA GLU A 132 9.27 -6.79 -11.78
C GLU A 132 8.17 -7.71 -11.25
N THR A 133 7.83 -7.57 -9.96
CA THR A 133 6.82 -8.38 -9.28
C THR A 133 5.74 -7.52 -8.61
N ASN A 134 4.58 -8.13 -8.32
CA ASN A 134 3.51 -7.47 -7.57
C ASN A 134 3.99 -7.02 -6.17
N TYR A 135 4.81 -7.82 -5.49
CA TYR A 135 5.41 -7.44 -4.21
C TYR A 135 6.25 -6.16 -4.34
N GLU A 136 7.17 -6.11 -5.31
CA GLU A 136 8.00 -4.92 -5.53
C GLU A 136 7.17 -3.70 -5.92
N PHE A 137 6.09 -3.90 -6.68
CA PHE A 137 5.18 -2.83 -7.06
C PHE A 137 4.43 -2.26 -5.85
N VAL A 138 3.87 -3.13 -4.99
CA VAL A 138 3.23 -2.67 -3.76
C VAL A 138 4.24 -1.96 -2.85
N LYS A 139 5.45 -2.50 -2.70
CA LYS A 139 6.53 -1.86 -1.95
C LYS A 139 6.87 -0.48 -2.50
N LEU A 140 6.95 -0.33 -3.82
CA LEU A 140 7.13 0.97 -4.48
C LEU A 140 6.00 1.93 -4.10
N VAL A 141 4.74 1.53 -4.29
CA VAL A 141 3.54 2.33 -3.99
C VAL A 141 3.52 2.77 -2.53
N CYS A 142 3.82 1.87 -1.59
CA CYS A 142 3.86 2.17 -0.15
C CYS A 142 5.00 3.13 0.22
N SER A 143 6.14 3.04 -0.47
CA SER A 143 7.29 3.92 -0.27
C SER A 143 7.13 5.33 -0.86
N LEU A 144 6.03 5.62 -1.57
CA LEU A 144 5.82 6.92 -2.19
C LEU A 144 5.62 8.01 -1.14
N THR A 145 6.39 9.08 -1.29
CA THR A 145 6.35 10.31 -0.50
C THR A 145 6.08 11.51 -1.40
N MET A 146 5.76 12.66 -0.82
CA MET A 146 5.58 13.89 -1.61
C MET A 146 6.87 14.37 -2.28
N ASP A 147 8.04 13.96 -1.80
CA ASP A 147 9.33 14.24 -2.45
C ASP A 147 9.46 13.51 -3.81
N ASP A 148 8.68 12.44 -4.02
CA ASP A 148 8.63 11.70 -5.28
C ASP A 148 7.67 12.34 -6.31
N PHE A 149 7.06 13.48 -5.99
CA PHE A 149 6.18 14.24 -6.88
C PHE A 149 6.93 15.40 -7.56
N ASP A 150 7.00 15.37 -8.88
CA ASP A 150 7.52 16.48 -9.69
C ASP A 150 6.38 17.13 -10.50
N ILE A 151 6.03 18.37 -10.12
CA ILE A 151 4.99 19.15 -10.80
C ILE A 151 5.42 19.64 -12.19
N HIS A 152 6.72 19.68 -12.46
CA HIS A 152 7.27 20.16 -13.74
C HIS A 152 7.30 19.06 -14.81
N ASP A 153 7.23 17.78 -14.42
CA ASP A 153 7.06 16.65 -15.34
C ASP A 153 5.63 16.09 -15.28
N MET A 154 4.77 16.57 -16.19
CA MET A 154 3.36 16.17 -16.25
C MET A 154 3.14 14.68 -16.52
N LYS A 155 4.11 13.98 -17.15
CA LYS A 155 4.00 12.53 -17.36
C LYS A 155 4.27 11.78 -16.05
N ASN A 156 5.31 12.17 -15.32
CA ASN A 156 5.62 11.57 -14.02
C ASN A 156 4.57 11.90 -12.96
N ALA A 157 4.07 13.14 -12.95
CA ALA A 157 2.96 13.57 -12.08
C ALA A 157 1.73 12.67 -12.27
N LYS A 158 1.38 12.32 -13.52
CA LYS A 158 0.25 11.43 -13.81
C LYS A 158 0.48 10.01 -13.29
N THR A 159 1.68 9.46 -13.45
CA THR A 159 2.04 8.14 -12.92
C THR A 159 2.03 8.13 -11.40
N PHE A 160 2.61 9.15 -10.76
CA PHE A 160 2.56 9.37 -9.32
C PHE A 160 1.13 9.41 -8.79
N SER A 161 0.26 10.23 -9.38
CA SER A 161 -1.14 10.33 -8.96
C SER A 161 -1.88 9.00 -9.08
N LYS A 162 -1.61 8.19 -10.12
CA LYS A 162 -2.20 6.85 -10.23
C LYS A 162 -1.72 5.92 -9.12
N MET A 163 -0.41 5.87 -8.86
CA MET A 163 0.14 5.07 -7.78
C MET A 163 -0.35 5.54 -6.41
N MET A 164 -0.51 6.84 -6.20
CA MET A 164 -1.13 7.38 -4.98
C MET A 164 -2.63 7.06 -4.89
N SER A 165 -3.37 7.04 -6.01
CA SER A 165 -4.76 6.56 -6.02
C SER A 165 -4.81 5.10 -5.60
N ILE A 166 -3.90 4.25 -6.08
CA ILE A 166 -3.79 2.85 -5.66
C ILE A 166 -3.40 2.76 -4.18
N LYS A 167 -2.48 3.61 -3.73
CA LYS A 167 -2.12 3.82 -2.32
C LYS A 167 -3.30 4.31 -1.47
N ASN A 168 -4.37 4.81 -2.07
CA ASN A 168 -5.58 5.20 -1.36
C ASN A 168 -6.69 4.15 -1.52
N GLU A 169 -6.94 3.60 -2.70
CA GLU A 169 -8.02 2.63 -2.96
C GLU A 169 -7.80 1.29 -2.24
N ASN A 170 -6.54 0.82 -2.20
CA ASN A 170 -6.21 -0.38 -1.42
C ASN A 170 -6.23 -0.11 0.11
N PHE A 171 -6.30 1.15 0.55
CA PHE A 171 -5.92 1.56 1.91
C PHE A 171 -6.95 2.48 2.62
N VAL A 172 -7.93 3.05 1.92
CA VAL A 172 -8.91 4.04 2.40
C VAL A 172 -10.32 3.46 2.22
N ARG A 173 -10.57 2.31 2.87
CA ARG A 173 -11.94 2.04 3.33
C ARG A 173 -12.26 2.77 4.65
N GLY A 174 -11.29 3.44 5.26
CA GLY A 174 -11.46 4.26 6.47
C GLY A 174 -10.63 5.55 6.45
N ASN A 175 -11.06 6.54 7.23
CA ASN A 175 -10.44 7.87 7.37
C ASN A 175 -9.12 7.88 8.18
N THR A 176 -8.48 6.72 8.37
CA THR A 176 -7.31 6.56 9.26
C THR A 176 -6.06 6.26 8.44
N PRO A 177 -4.91 6.94 8.67
CA PRO A 177 -3.65 6.57 8.03
C PRO A 177 -3.27 5.13 8.39
N LEU A 178 -3.04 4.29 7.39
CA LEU A 178 -2.56 2.93 7.58
C LEU A 178 -1.03 2.91 7.73
N GLU A 179 -0.56 2.08 8.65
CA GLU A 179 0.87 1.80 8.80
C GLU A 179 1.26 0.56 7.99
N HIS A 180 2.39 0.65 7.28
CA HIS A 180 2.92 -0.42 6.45
C HIS A 180 4.20 -0.99 7.05
N TYR A 181 4.30 -2.31 7.19
CA TYR A 181 5.49 -3.01 7.68
C TYR A 181 6.01 -3.99 6.62
N ILE A 182 7.32 -4.02 6.39
CA ILE A 182 7.98 -5.08 5.61
C ILE A 182 8.11 -6.31 6.50
N VAL A 183 7.60 -7.45 6.02
CA VAL A 183 7.52 -8.73 6.74
C VAL A 183 8.21 -9.82 5.93
N ASP A 184 9.44 -9.54 5.50
CA ASP A 184 10.24 -10.53 4.79
C ASP A 184 10.71 -11.62 5.76
N GLY A 185 10.80 -12.87 5.26
CA GLY A 185 11.25 -14.00 6.06
C GLY A 185 12.01 -15.02 5.23
N VAL A 186 12.32 -16.16 5.83
CA VAL A 186 13.13 -17.18 5.15
C VAL A 186 12.31 -17.82 4.03
N GLY A 187 12.71 -17.56 2.78
CA GLY A 187 12.10 -18.13 1.57
C GLY A 187 10.83 -17.43 1.09
N TYR A 188 10.53 -16.24 1.59
CA TYR A 188 9.40 -15.42 1.14
C TYR A 188 9.64 -13.92 1.35
N HIS A 189 8.97 -13.13 0.51
CA HIS A 189 8.81 -11.69 0.71
C HIS A 189 7.41 -11.39 1.24
N GLY A 190 7.27 -10.37 2.08
CA GLY A 190 5.98 -10.05 2.66
C GLY A 190 5.83 -8.61 3.11
N PHE A 191 4.58 -8.20 3.26
CA PHE A 191 4.24 -6.91 3.86
C PHE A 191 2.97 -7.03 4.69
N MET A 192 2.85 -6.17 5.69
CA MET A 192 1.70 -6.09 6.57
C MET A 192 1.13 -4.67 6.59
N LEU A 193 -0.19 -4.61 6.60
CA LEU A 193 -0.97 -3.40 6.76
C LEU A 193 -1.73 -3.49 8.07
N ILE A 194 -1.70 -2.43 8.87
CA ILE A 194 -2.49 -2.34 10.10
C ILE A 194 -3.55 -1.25 9.92
N SER A 195 -4.81 -1.62 10.13
CA SER A 195 -5.96 -0.74 10.14
C SER A 195 -6.59 -0.70 11.52
N GLU A 196 -6.71 0.51 12.07
CA GLU A 196 -7.47 0.77 13.27
C GLU A 196 -8.64 1.69 12.90
N ASP A 197 -9.81 1.10 12.70
CA ASP A 197 -11.04 1.83 12.40
C ASP A 197 -12.02 1.70 13.59
N ALA A 198 -12.71 2.79 13.89
CA ALA A 198 -13.64 2.86 15.00
C ALA A 198 -14.90 2.00 14.79
N GLU A 199 -15.26 1.71 13.53
CA GLU A 199 -16.47 0.92 13.19
C GLU A 199 -16.16 -0.55 12.85
N SER A 200 -15.05 -0.84 12.17
CA SER A 200 -14.68 -2.20 11.76
C SER A 200 -13.73 -2.94 12.70
N GLY A 201 -13.21 -2.26 13.72
CA GLY A 201 -12.28 -2.85 14.69
C GLY A 201 -10.82 -2.72 14.27
N LYS A 202 -9.96 -3.49 14.93
CA LYS A 202 -8.51 -3.49 14.70
C LYS A 202 -8.13 -4.74 13.92
N GLU A 203 -7.67 -4.55 12.69
CA GLU A 203 -7.32 -5.63 11.79
C GLU A 203 -5.94 -5.41 11.16
N ALA A 204 -5.19 -6.50 11.01
CA ALA A 204 -3.93 -6.53 10.29
C ALA A 204 -4.02 -7.52 9.12
N VAL A 205 -3.55 -7.09 7.95
CA VAL A 205 -3.52 -7.90 6.73
C VAL A 205 -2.07 -8.10 6.30
N ILE A 206 -1.60 -9.34 6.36
CA ILE A 206 -0.25 -9.75 5.97
C ILE A 206 -0.30 -10.49 4.64
N ASN A 207 0.41 -9.98 3.65
CA ASN A 207 0.58 -10.62 2.35
C ASN A 207 1.95 -11.30 2.30
N VAL A 208 1.97 -12.59 1.95
CA VAL A 208 3.19 -13.40 1.86
C VAL A 208 3.32 -13.97 0.46
N TYR A 209 4.49 -13.76 -0.15
CA TYR A 209 4.87 -14.16 -1.51
C TYR A 209 6.06 -15.13 -1.45
N PRO A 210 5.83 -16.45 -1.60
CA PRO A 210 6.90 -17.45 -1.59
C PRO A 210 7.90 -17.24 -2.73
N GLU A 211 9.20 -17.36 -2.45
CA GLU A 211 10.25 -17.24 -3.48
C GLU A 211 10.22 -18.40 -4.47
N LYS A 212 9.94 -19.62 -3.97
CA LYS A 212 9.91 -20.85 -4.77
C LYS A 212 8.68 -20.92 -5.69
N ASN A 213 7.54 -20.35 -5.26
CA ASN A 213 6.28 -20.40 -6.00
C ASN A 213 5.70 -19.00 -6.20
N LYS A 214 6.23 -18.32 -7.22
CA LYS A 214 5.86 -16.93 -7.56
C LYS A 214 4.41 -16.74 -8.01
N HIS A 215 3.69 -17.83 -8.29
CA HIS A 215 2.28 -17.83 -8.69
C HIS A 215 1.33 -18.08 -7.51
N LYS A 216 1.84 -17.99 -6.28
CA LYS A 216 1.07 -18.17 -5.07
C LYS A 216 1.24 -16.95 -4.18
N ARG A 217 0.15 -16.52 -3.56
CA ARG A 217 0.17 -15.56 -2.47
C ARG A 217 -0.65 -16.11 -1.32
N TYR A 218 -0.19 -15.84 -0.11
CA TYR A 218 -1.00 -16.02 1.08
C TYR A 218 -1.43 -14.68 1.63
N ILE A 219 -2.68 -14.61 2.07
CA ILE A 219 -3.25 -13.46 2.75
C ILE A 219 -3.64 -13.92 4.14
N ILE A 220 -3.00 -13.34 5.16
CA ILE A 220 -3.29 -13.60 6.57
C ILE A 220 -4.01 -12.38 7.11
N ILE A 221 -5.24 -12.57 7.60
CA ILE A 221 -6.03 -11.52 8.24
C ILE A 221 -6.08 -11.84 9.73
N LEU A 222 -5.72 -10.86 10.55
CA LEU A 222 -5.65 -10.96 12.00
C LEU A 222 -6.50 -9.86 12.64
N SER A 223 -7.50 -10.22 13.45
CA SER A 223 -8.10 -9.23 14.37
C SER A 223 -7.30 -9.18 15.65
N PHE A 224 -7.12 -7.98 16.23
CA PHE A 224 -6.24 -7.80 17.38
C PHE A 224 -6.75 -6.80 18.40
N THR A 225 -6.26 -6.94 19.63
CA THR A 225 -6.48 -5.99 20.71
C THR A 225 -5.29 -5.06 20.89
N ASP A 226 -4.08 -5.62 20.75
CA ASP A 226 -2.80 -4.93 20.88
C ASP A 226 -1.96 -5.09 19.61
N LYS A 227 -1.37 -3.97 19.16
CA LYS A 227 -0.54 -3.89 17.96
C LYS A 227 0.78 -4.64 18.13
N ASP A 228 1.32 -4.66 19.34
CA ASP A 228 2.59 -5.32 19.65
C ASP A 228 2.48 -6.85 19.44
N GLU A 229 1.32 -7.44 19.76
CA GLU A 229 1.04 -8.86 19.51
C GLU A 229 1.12 -9.19 18.02
N ILE A 230 0.54 -8.33 17.17
CA ILE A 230 0.56 -8.50 15.72
C ILE A 230 1.96 -8.41 15.14
N LEU A 231 2.77 -7.45 15.60
CA LEU A 231 4.16 -7.32 15.16
C LEU A 231 4.98 -8.57 15.52
N SER A 232 4.73 -9.15 16.71
CA SER A 232 5.35 -10.42 17.13
C SER A 232 4.93 -11.61 16.27
N ILE A 233 3.63 -11.72 15.98
CA ILE A 233 3.06 -12.78 15.13
C ILE A 233 3.63 -12.68 13.71
N ALA A 234 3.69 -11.48 13.13
CA ALA A 234 4.24 -11.23 11.81
C ALA A 234 5.71 -11.67 11.68
N GLY A 235 6.53 -11.43 12.71
CA GLY A 235 7.93 -11.85 12.76
C GLY A 235 8.16 -13.37 12.87
N LYS A 236 7.11 -14.17 13.08
CA LYS A 236 7.20 -15.63 13.33
C LYS A 236 6.51 -16.49 12.28
N ILE A 237 6.09 -15.90 11.15
CA ILE A 237 5.57 -16.63 10.00
C ILE A 237 6.64 -17.56 9.41
N LYS A 238 6.26 -18.78 9.06
CA LYS A 238 7.13 -19.75 8.36
C LYS A 238 6.38 -20.39 7.20
N LEU A 239 7.06 -20.54 6.07
CA LEU A 239 6.61 -21.46 5.03
C LEU A 239 6.87 -22.91 5.45
N THR A 240 5.94 -23.81 5.16
CA THR A 240 6.06 -25.25 5.44
C THR A 240 6.12 -26.12 4.19
N GLU A 241 6.30 -25.49 3.02
CA GLU A 241 6.40 -26.12 1.70
C GLU A 241 7.84 -26.23 1.14
#